data_AF-A0A0Q9P709-F1
#
_entry.id   AF-A0A0Q9P709-F1
#
_cell.length_a   1.000
_cell.length_b   1.000
_cell.length_c   1.000
_cell.angle_alpha   90.00
_cell.angle_beta   90.00
_cell.angle_gamma   90.00
#
_symmetry.space_group_name_H-M   'P 1'
#
loop_
_entity.id
_entity.type
_entity.pdbx_description
1 polymer ?
#
loop_
_entity_poly.entity_id
_entity_poly.type
_entity_poly.pdbx_seq_one_letter_code
_entity_poly.pdbx_strand_id
1 'polypeptide(L)' 'MSGSNTFLIKSGAEYKLVNPSGGKALDMNGAGIADGTWTRMWDDTDGGVPGGTAQFWFMYRLD' A
#
# COMPACT_ATOMS: atom_id res chain seq x y z
N MET A 1 26.27 0.59 6.11
CA MET A 1 25.72 -0.54 5.32
C MET A 1 25.12 0.06 4.06
N SER A 2 25.82 0.02 2.94
CA SER A 2 25.36 0.59 1.66
C SER A 2 25.45 -0.50 0.60
N GLY A 3 24.53 -1.46 0.68
CA GLY A 3 24.19 -2.30 -0.45
C GLY A 3 23.03 -1.63 -1.17
N SER A 4 23.14 -1.42 -2.47
CA SER A 4 21.97 -1.09 -3.28
C SER A 4 21.05 -2.31 -3.24
N ASN A 5 20.04 -2.28 -2.35
CA ASN A 5 18.95 -3.24 -2.42
C ASN A 5 18.08 -2.82 -3.61
N THR A 6 18.39 -3.33 -4.80
CA THR A 6 17.47 -3.22 -5.94
C THR A 6 16.26 -4.08 -5.66
N PHE A 7 15.29 -3.53 -4.95
CA PHE A 7 13.95 -4.08 -4.89
C PHE A 7 13.30 -3.77 -6.24
N LEU A 8 13.35 -4.75 -7.16
CA LEU A 8 12.70 -4.58 -8.44
C LEU A 8 11.19 -4.56 -8.22
N ILE A 9 10.54 -3.42 -8.53
CA ILE A 9 9.08 -3.36 -8.61
C ILE A 9 8.64 -4.21 -9.80
N LYS A 10 7.89 -5.27 -9.50
CA LYS A 10 7.24 -6.12 -10.49
C LYS A 10 5.93 -5.42 -10.88
N SER A 11 5.87 -4.98 -12.13
CA SER A 11 4.69 -4.32 -12.69
C SER A 11 3.44 -5.19 -12.48
N GLY A 12 2.40 -4.61 -11.87
CA GLY A 12 1.13 -5.31 -11.58
C GLY A 12 1.16 -6.28 -10.40
N ALA A 13 2.24 -6.36 -9.62
CA ALA A 13 2.21 -7.08 -8.34
C ALA A 13 1.60 -6.19 -7.23
N GLU A 14 1.04 -6.84 -6.20
CA GLU A 14 0.48 -6.15 -5.03
C GLU A 14 1.59 -5.73 -4.07
N TYR A 15 1.49 -4.50 -3.58
CA TYR A 15 2.40 -3.93 -2.60
C TYR A 15 1.63 -3.19 -1.52
N LYS A 16 2.20 -3.16 -0.31
CA LYS A 16 1.86 -2.16 0.71
C LYS A 16 2.84 -0.99 0.62
N LEU A 17 2.33 0.22 0.76
CA LEU A 17 3.15 1.42 0.84
C LEU A 17 3.14 1.94 2.28
N VAL A 18 4.24 1.70 3.01
CA VAL A 18 4.36 1.96 4.44
C VAL A 18 5.28 3.15 4.70
N ASN A 19 4.81 4.11 5.48
CA ASN A 19 5.62 5.26 5.91
C ASN A 19 6.71 4.78 6.89
N PRO A 20 8.01 4.95 6.58
CA PRO A 20 9.10 4.42 7.40
C PRO A 20 9.23 5.11 8.76
N SER A 21 8.72 6.34 8.92
CA SER A 21 8.81 7.09 10.16
C SER A 21 7.73 6.71 11.18
N GLY A 22 6.64 6.06 10.74
CA GLY A 22 5.49 5.77 11.61
C GLY A 22 4.85 4.41 11.42
N GLY A 23 5.31 3.60 10.46
CA GLY A 23 4.79 2.24 10.21
C GLY A 23 3.36 2.18 9.65
N LYS A 24 2.76 3.33 9.30
CA LYS A 24 1.40 3.41 8.78
C LYS A 24 1.36 3.16 7.27
N ALA A 25 0.35 2.43 6.82
CA ALA A 25 0.14 2.11 5.41
C ALA A 25 -0.73 3.17 4.71
N LEU A 26 -0.53 3.34 3.40
CA LEU A 26 -1.49 4.02 2.53
C LEU A 26 -2.79 3.19 2.48
N ASP A 27 -3.89 3.80 2.89
CA ASP A 27 -5.16 3.14 3.22
C ASP A 27 -6.35 3.87 2.60
N MET A 28 -7.36 3.13 2.15
CA MET A 28 -8.66 3.69 1.80
C MET A 28 -9.53 3.85 3.06
N ASN A 29 -10.06 5.04 3.27
CA ASN A 29 -10.83 5.40 4.47
C ASN A 29 -11.99 4.43 4.72
N GLY A 30 -12.08 3.90 5.94
CA GLY A 30 -13.18 3.06 6.36
C GLY A 30 -13.27 1.71 5.62
N ALA A 31 -12.16 1.20 5.08
CA ALA A 31 -12.13 0.00 4.23
C ALA A 31 -12.90 0.17 2.90
N GLY A 32 -13.18 1.40 2.47
CA GLY A 32 -13.92 1.64 1.23
C GLY A 32 -13.10 1.29 -0.01
N ILE A 33 -13.65 0.48 -0.90
CA ILE A 33 -13.01 0.08 -2.18
C ILE A 33 -13.72 0.64 -3.41
N ALA A 34 -14.71 1.51 -3.21
CA ALA A 34 -15.41 2.18 -4.29
C ALA A 34 -14.66 3.44 -4.74
N ASP A 35 -14.78 3.77 -6.02
CA ASP A 35 -14.22 5.00 -6.59
C ASP A 35 -14.66 6.24 -5.80
N GLY A 36 -13.71 7.16 -5.58
CA GLY A 36 -13.95 8.37 -4.78
C GLY A 36 -13.82 8.19 -3.27
N THR A 37 -13.56 6.98 -2.77
CA THR A 37 -13.19 6.79 -1.37
C THR A 37 -11.89 7.55 -1.07
N TRP A 38 -11.87 8.28 0.05
CA TRP A 38 -10.72 9.10 0.43
C TRP A 38 -9.54 8.23 0.87
N THR A 39 -8.33 8.59 0.48
CA THR A 39 -7.10 7.95 0.98
C THR A 39 -6.64 8.57 2.30
N ARG A 40 -6.02 7.78 3.17
CA ARG A 40 -5.38 8.22 4.42
C ARG A 40 -4.13 7.40 4.72
N MET A 41 -3.43 7.74 5.81
CA MET A 41 -2.46 6.85 6.46
C MET A 41 -3.12 6.21 7.67
N TRP A 42 -3.07 4.88 7.77
CA TRP A 42 -3.67 4.14 8.88
C TRP A 42 -2.77 2.99 9.35
N ASP A 43 -3.14 2.34 10.45
CA ASP A 43 -2.43 1.17 10.95
C ASP A 43 -2.47 0.04 9.92
N ASP A 44 -1.35 -0.66 9.78
CA ASP A 44 -1.18 -1.78 8.86
C ASP A 44 -2.06 -2.97 9.29
N THR A 45 -3.26 -3.06 8.70
CA THR A 45 -4.37 -3.91 9.17
C THR A 45 -5.14 -4.54 8.02
N ASP A 46 -4.52 -4.63 6.84
CA ASP A 46 -5.15 -5.13 5.60
C ASP A 46 -6.45 -4.36 5.26
N GLY A 47 -6.50 -3.06 5.58
CA GLY A 47 -7.70 -2.25 5.34
C GLY A 47 -8.78 -2.38 6.41
N GLY A 48 -8.44 -2.86 7.61
CA GLY A 48 -9.33 -2.86 8.76
C GLY A 48 -10.28 -4.06 8.85
N VAL A 49 -10.22 -5.01 7.90
CA VAL A 49 -10.94 -6.28 7.93
C VAL A 49 -10.01 -7.43 7.51
N PRO A 50 -10.14 -8.64 8.10
CA PRO A 50 -9.36 -9.79 7.65
C PRO A 50 -9.56 -10.06 6.15
N GLY A 51 -8.45 -10.08 5.40
CA GLY A 51 -8.48 -10.27 3.95
C GLY A 51 -8.98 -9.06 3.15
N GLY A 52 -9.08 -7.89 3.77
CA GLY A 52 -9.34 -6.64 3.07
C GLY A 52 -8.17 -6.25 2.17
N THR A 53 -8.47 -5.44 1.16
CA THR A 53 -7.48 -4.99 0.15
C THR A 53 -7.34 -3.47 0.11
N ALA A 54 -7.96 -2.75 1.05
CA ALA A 54 -7.95 -1.28 1.09
C ALA A 54 -6.55 -0.68 1.38
N GLN A 55 -5.53 -1.50 1.59
CA GLN A 55 -4.13 -1.11 1.75
C GLN A 55 -3.20 -1.69 0.67
N PHE A 56 -3.75 -2.40 -0.32
CA PHE A 56 -2.99 -3.06 -1.37
C PHE A 56 -3.01 -2.22 -2.64
N TRP A 57 -1.84 -2.03 -3.22
CA TRP A 57 -1.64 -1.17 -4.38
C TRP A 57 -0.89 -1.92 -5.46
N PHE A 58 -1.41 -1.85 -6.69
CA PHE A 58 -0.65 -2.22 -7.87
C PHE A 58 0.27 -1.07 -8.27
N MET A 59 1.54 -1.39 -8.51
CA MET A 59 2.49 -0.45 -9.12
C MET A 59 2.76 -0.90 -10.55
N TYR A 60 2.57 0.01 -11.51
CA TYR A 60 2.89 -0.23 -12.91
C TYR A 60 4.10 0.61 -13.32
N ARG A 61 5.07 -0.03 -13.96
CA ARG A 61 6.13 0.65 -14.69
C ARG A 61 5.58 1.07 -16.07
N LEU A 62 5.90 2.29 -16.49
CA LEU A 62 5.33 2.93 -17.70
C LEU A 62 6.29 2.91 -18.90
N ASP A 63 7.47 2.32 -18.74
CA ASP A 63 8.53 2.21 -19.75
C ASP A 63 8.52 0.86 -20.48
#